data_AF-A0A2E8HDE3-F1
#
_entry.id   AF-A0A2E8HDE3-F1
#
_cell.length_a   1.000
_cell.length_b   1.000
_cell.length_c   1.000
_cell.angle_alpha   90.00
_cell.angle_beta   90.00
_cell.angle_gamma   90.00
#
_symmetry.space_group_name_H-M   'P 1'
#
loop_
_entity.id
_entity.type
_entity.pdbx_description
1 polymer ?
#
loop_
_entity_poly.entity_id
_entity_poly.type
_entity_poly.pdbx_seq_one_letter_code
_entity_poly.pdbx_strand_id
1 'polypeptide(L)'
;MPDSDAVRRLLEGIIDPVEIEQDRGLYSMAERIYGSEALEEMGVHAPEIGEASEEVDFGLIPDDISLPEFIPDLPDLKVESDRKSRRWGLVFFGFCGLAGTIFNMVIGVGEILCSTG
;
A
#
# COMPACT_ATOMS: atom_id res chain seq x y z
N MET A 1 0.40 28.68 0.16
CA MET A 1 0.64 28.04 -1.14
C MET A 1 2.11 27.70 -1.19
N PRO A 2 2.49 26.47 -1.55
CA PRO A 2 3.88 26.05 -1.63
C PRO A 2 4.64 26.87 -2.67
N ASP A 3 5.94 27.06 -2.45
CA ASP A 3 6.81 27.84 -3.33
C ASP A 3 6.97 27.16 -4.70
N SER A 4 6.78 27.92 -5.79
CA SER A 4 6.81 27.37 -7.15
C SER A 4 8.18 26.78 -7.52
N ASP A 5 9.26 27.35 -6.99
CA ASP A 5 10.61 26.83 -7.24
C ASP A 5 10.85 25.50 -6.51
N ALA A 6 10.30 25.34 -5.31
CA ALA A 6 10.33 24.07 -4.58
C ALA A 6 9.53 22.98 -5.29
N VAL A 7 8.35 23.31 -5.84
CA VAL A 7 7.56 22.38 -6.66
C VAL A 7 8.31 21.96 -7.92
N ARG A 8 9.00 22.89 -8.58
CA ARG A 8 9.79 22.55 -9.77
C ARG A 8 10.92 21.57 -9.44
N ARG A 9 11.68 21.85 -8.37
CA ARG A 9 12.76 20.96 -7.88
C ARG A 9 12.24 19.59 -7.47
N LEU A 10 11.05 19.52 -6.87
CA LEU A 10 10.38 18.27 -6.54
C LEU A 10 10.11 17.44 -7.79
N LEU A 11 9.59 18.04 -8.85
CA LEU A 11 9.32 17.34 -10.12
C LEU A 11 10.60 16.93 -10.87
N GLU A 12 11.68 17.70 -10.71
CA GLU A 12 13.00 17.40 -11.28
C GLU A 12 13.75 16.31 -10.46
N GLY A 13 13.28 15.98 -9.26
CA GLY A 13 13.90 14.98 -8.36
C GLY A 13 15.18 15.45 -7.66
N ILE A 14 15.40 16.76 -7.55
CA ILE A 14 16.63 17.37 -7.00
C ILE A 14 16.37 18.02 -5.63
N ILE A 15 15.22 17.76 -5.02
CA ILE A 15 14.82 18.35 -3.75
C ILE A 15 15.38 17.56 -2.57
N ASP A 16 15.69 18.27 -1.48
CA ASP A 16 16.13 17.66 -0.22
C ASP A 16 14.91 17.05 0.52
N PRO A 17 14.99 15.79 0.99
CA PRO A 17 13.96 15.17 1.83
C PRO A 17 13.46 16.06 2.97
N VAL A 18 14.36 16.81 3.61
CA VAL A 18 14.05 17.68 4.75
C VAL A 18 13.14 18.85 4.36
N GLU A 19 13.26 19.35 3.13
CA GLU A 19 12.38 20.42 2.63
C GLU A 19 10.94 19.91 2.43
N ILE A 20 10.77 18.63 2.09
CA ILE A 20 9.46 18.02 1.88
C ILE A 20 8.72 17.85 3.22
N GLU A 21 9.43 17.48 4.29
CA GLU A 21 8.84 17.30 5.62
C GLU A 21 8.34 18.61 6.24
N GLN A 22 9.02 19.73 5.95
CA GLN A 22 8.72 21.03 6.55
C GLN A 22 7.46 21.68 5.97
N ASP A 23 7.08 21.35 4.74
CA ASP A 23 5.90 21.92 4.08
C ASP A 23 4.86 20.82 3.79
N ARG A 24 3.76 20.85 4.55
CA ARG A 24 2.61 19.95 4.38
C ARG A 24 2.05 19.94 2.95
N GLY A 25 2.05 21.09 2.29
CA GLY A 25 1.58 21.22 0.91
C GLY A 25 2.53 20.51 -0.06
N LEU A 26 3.83 20.63 0.17
CA LEU A 26 4.86 19.96 -0.62
C LEU A 26 4.83 18.45 -0.40
N TYR A 27 4.69 18.01 0.86
CA TYR A 27 4.52 16.60 1.22
C TYR A 27 3.31 15.98 0.51
N SER A 28 2.14 16.62 0.55
CA SER A 28 0.93 16.12 -0.12
C SER A 28 1.10 15.99 -1.64
N MET A 29 1.84 16.91 -2.26
CA MET A 29 2.17 16.78 -3.70
C MET A 29 3.14 15.65 -3.95
N ALA A 30 4.21 15.55 -3.15
CA ALA A 30 5.21 14.50 -3.27
C ALA A 30 4.58 13.11 -3.10
N GLU A 31 3.67 12.94 -2.14
CA GLU A 31 2.93 11.70 -1.91
C GLU A 31 2.09 11.30 -3.13
N ARG A 32 1.47 12.26 -3.81
CA ARG A 32 0.67 12.01 -5.02
C ARG A 32 1.51 11.69 -6.25
N ILE A 33 2.74 12.20 -6.32
CA ILE A 33 3.65 12.01 -7.46
C ILE A 33 4.45 10.71 -7.32
N TYR A 34 5.11 10.54 -6.17
CA TYR A 34 6.04 9.45 -5.91
C TYR A 34 5.41 8.28 -5.16
N GLY A 35 4.34 8.51 -4.40
CA GLY A 35 3.75 7.52 -3.51
C GLY A 35 4.40 7.52 -2.13
N SER A 36 3.67 7.00 -1.14
CA SER A 36 4.13 6.92 0.25
C SER A 36 5.33 6.00 0.43
N GLU A 37 5.40 4.89 -0.32
CA GLU A 37 6.50 3.92 -0.24
C GLU A 37 7.84 4.53 -0.66
N ALA A 38 7.83 5.34 -1.73
CA ALA A 38 9.04 6.01 -2.21
C ALA A 38 9.51 7.11 -1.26
N LEU A 39 8.57 7.84 -0.64
CA LEU A 39 8.89 8.84 0.37
C LEU A 39 9.52 8.20 1.63
N GLU A 40 9.01 7.04 2.04
CA GLU A 40 9.56 6.28 3.16
C GLU A 40 10.99 5.79 2.86
N GLU A 41 11.26 5.32 1.63
CA GLU A 41 12.61 4.93 1.19
C GLU A 41 13.57 6.13 1.16
N MET A 42 13.08 7.33 0.82
CA MET A 42 13.84 8.58 0.87
C MET A 42 14.01 9.13 2.30
N GLY A 43 13.40 8.51 3.30
CA GLY A 43 13.46 8.94 4.70
C GLY A 43 12.61 10.17 5.00
N VAL A 44 11.59 10.44 4.19
CA VAL A 44 10.63 11.54 4.41
C VAL A 44 9.48 11.05 5.27
N HIS A 45 9.30 11.66 6.43
CA HIS A 45 8.20 11.36 7.34
C HIS A 45 6.96 12.20 7.08
N ALA A 46 5.78 11.59 7.31
CA ALA A 46 4.52 12.30 7.24
C ALA A 46 4.46 13.40 8.30
N PRO A 47 3.99 14.61 7.94
CA PRO A 47 3.79 15.66 8.92
C PRO A 47 2.77 15.21 9.96
N GLU A 48 3.04 15.50 11.23
CA GLU A 48 2.11 15.20 12.33
C GLU A 48 0.77 15.89 12.03
N ILE A 49 -0.30 15.09 11.91
CA ILE A 49 -1.65 15.62 11.76
C ILE A 49 -2.01 16.22 13.12
N GLY A 50 -1.67 17.48 13.32
CA GLY A 50 -2.25 18.27 14.39
C GLY A 50 -3.76 18.19 14.23
N GLU A 51 -4.47 17.82 15.30
CA GLU A 51 -5.93 17.78 15.30
C GLU A 51 -6.42 19.14 14.79
N ALA A 52 -6.92 19.16 13.56
CA ALA A 52 -7.67 20.30 13.06
C ALA A 52 -8.96 20.30 13.85
N SER A 53 -8.91 20.90 15.05
CA SER A 53 -10.07 21.39 15.77
C SER A 53 -10.67 22.50 14.91
N GLU A 54 -11.30 22.12 13.80
CA GLU A 54 -12.39 22.91 13.28
C GLU A 54 -13.44 22.86 14.40
N GLU A 55 -13.48 23.92 15.21
CA GLU A 55 -14.61 24.20 16.07
C GLU A 55 -15.82 24.32 15.13
N VAL A 56 -16.46 23.20 14.85
CA VAL A 56 -17.75 23.17 14.18
C VAL A 56 -18.70 23.83 15.17
N ASP A 57 -18.98 25.12 14.94
CA ASP A 57 -20.06 25.84 15.61
C ASP A 57 -21.36 25.15 15.20
N PHE A 58 -21.74 24.12 15.97
CA PHE A 58 -23.08 23.58 15.94
C PHE A 58 -23.98 24.65 16.54
N GLY A 59 -24.36 25.62 15.70
CA GLY A 59 -25.34 26.63 16.06
C GLY A 59 -26.57 25.95 16.66
N LEU A 60 -27.14 26.59 17.69
CA LEU A 60 -28.23 26.10 18.54
C LEU A 60 -29.23 25.23 17.75
N ILE A 61 -29.05 23.91 17.84
CA ILE A 61 -29.96 22.94 17.23
C ILE A 61 -31.30 23.06 17.99
N PRO A 62 -32.41 23.39 17.33
CA PRO A 62 -33.71 23.41 17.99
C PRO A 62 -34.06 21.98 18.44
N ASP A 63 -34.41 21.82 19.72
CA ASP A 63 -34.78 20.54 20.34
C ASP A 63 -36.04 19.87 19.72
N ASP A 64 -36.72 20.56 18.79
CA ASP A 64 -37.93 20.09 18.11
C ASP A 64 -37.66 19.14 16.92
N ILE A 65 -36.39 18.82 16.63
CA ILE A 65 -36.00 17.94 15.53
C ILE A 65 -35.61 16.56 16.07
N SER A 66 -36.58 15.66 16.19
CA SER A 66 -36.31 14.24 16.42
C SER A 66 -35.91 13.57 15.10
N LEU A 67 -34.66 13.11 14.98
CA LEU A 67 -34.28 12.23 13.88
C LEU A 67 -35.06 10.91 13.99
N PRO A 68 -35.60 10.37 12.89
CA PRO A 68 -36.17 9.03 12.92
C PRO A 68 -35.09 8.04 13.32
N GLU A 69 -35.45 7.08 14.18
CA GLU A 69 -34.56 6.02 14.64
C GLU A 69 -34.25 5.11 13.45
N PHE A 70 -33.18 5.44 12.71
CA PHE A 70 -32.71 4.64 11.60
C PHE A 70 -32.01 3.42 12.17
N ILE A 71 -32.74 2.30 12.23
CA ILE A 71 -32.17 0.99 12.49
C ILE A 71 -31.83 0.40 11.11
N PRO A 72 -30.57 0.45 10.66
CA PRO A 72 -30.20 -0.24 9.44
C PRO A 72 -30.37 -1.74 9.66
N ASP A 73 -31.21 -2.37 8.84
CA ASP A 73 -31.21 -3.84 8.69
C ASP A 73 -29.87 -4.23 8.07
N LEU A 74 -28.87 -4.46 8.92
CA LEU A 74 -27.59 -5.02 8.53
C LEU A 74 -27.84 -6.48 8.15
N PRO A 75 -27.72 -6.87 6.87
CA PRO A 75 -27.75 -8.28 6.54
C PRO A 75 -26.59 -8.95 7.27
N ASP A 76 -26.87 -10.04 8.00
CA ASP A 76 -25.87 -10.86 8.67
C ASP A 76 -24.68 -11.05 7.72
N LEU A 77 -23.58 -10.37 8.03
CA LEU A 77 -22.36 -10.44 7.25
C LEU A 77 -21.83 -11.87 7.45
N LYS A 78 -22.25 -12.79 6.59
CA LYS A 78 -21.57 -14.07 6.41
C LYS A 78 -20.18 -13.72 5.91
N VAL A 79 -19.26 -13.59 6.86
CA VAL A 79 -17.83 -13.66 6.61
C VAL A 79 -17.57 -15.08 6.10
N GLU A 80 -17.81 -15.31 4.81
CA GLU A 80 -17.16 -16.41 4.12
C GLU A 80 -15.67 -16.08 4.10
N SER A 81 -14.97 -16.52 5.14
CA SER A 81 -13.52 -16.63 5.13
C SER A 81 -13.13 -17.85 4.30
N ASP A 82 -13.45 -17.85 3.01
CA ASP A 82 -12.90 -18.86 2.10
C ASP A 82 -12.10 -18.19 0.99
N ARG A 83 -11.05 -17.50 1.41
CA ARG A 83 -9.98 -17.04 0.51
C ARG A 83 -8.69 -17.80 0.80
N LYS A 84 -8.79 -19.10 1.07
CA LYS A 84 -7.63 -19.98 1.25
C LYS A 84 -7.59 -21.02 0.14
N SER A 85 -6.86 -20.77 -0.95
CA SER A 85 -6.27 -21.86 -1.75
C SER A 85 -5.38 -21.38 -2.89
N ARG A 86 -5.68 -20.24 -3.54
CA ARG A 86 -5.06 -19.95 -4.85
C ARG A 86 -3.53 -19.75 -4.81
N ARG A 87 -2.97 -19.31 -3.69
CA ARG A 87 -1.51 -19.11 -3.54
C ARG A 87 -0.73 -20.40 -3.29
N TRP A 88 -1.36 -21.43 -2.74
CA TRP A 88 -0.68 -22.71 -2.47
C TRP A 88 -0.32 -23.46 -3.74
N GLY A 89 -1.17 -23.41 -4.78
CA GLY A 89 -0.88 -24.03 -6.08
C GLY A 89 0.40 -23.49 -6.73
N LEU A 90 0.64 -22.18 -6.65
CA LEU A 90 1.86 -21.55 -7.19
C LEU A 90 3.12 -21.96 -6.41
N VAL A 91 3.02 -22.08 -5.09
CA VAL A 91 4.14 -22.52 -4.23
C VAL A 91 4.51 -23.97 -4.54
N PHE A 92 3.53 -24.86 -4.67
CA PHE A 92 3.78 -26.26 -5.06
C PHE A 92 4.38 -26.37 -6.46
N PHE A 93 3.87 -25.60 -7.42
CA PHE A 93 4.41 -25.60 -8.78
C PHE A 93 5.86 -25.12 -8.83
N GLY A 94 6.18 -24.04 -8.10
CA GLY A 94 7.56 -23.54 -7.97
C GLY A 94 8.50 -24.54 -7.31
N PHE A 95 8.04 -25.19 -6.23
CA PHE A 95 8.84 -26.23 -5.54
C PHE A 95 9.12 -27.44 -6.44
N CYS A 96 8.12 -27.93 -7.17
CA CYS A 96 8.31 -29.03 -8.13
C CYS A 96 9.28 -28.66 -9.25
N GLY A 97 9.20 -27.44 -9.78
CA GLY A 97 10.14 -26.94 -10.79
C GLY A 97 11.58 -26.91 -10.28
N LEU A 98 11.79 -26.40 -9.07
CA LEU A 98 13.11 -26.33 -8.44
C LEU A 98 13.67 -27.71 -8.09
N ALA A 99 12.83 -28.64 -7.62
CA ALA A 99 13.25 -30.02 -7.41
C ALA A 99 13.67 -30.70 -8.73
N GLY A 100 12.94 -30.43 -9.82
CA GLY A 100 13.26 -30.94 -11.15
C GLY A 100 14.60 -30.44 -11.69
N THR A 101 14.92 -29.15 -11.52
CA THR A 101 16.21 -28.61 -11.95
C THR A 101 17.38 -29.15 -11.13
N ILE A 102 17.20 -29.33 -9.81
CA ILE A 102 18.22 -29.96 -8.95
C ILE A 102 18.44 -31.41 -9.36
N PHE A 103 17.37 -32.17 -9.60
CA PHE A 103 17.47 -33.55 -10.07
C PHE A 103 18.18 -33.64 -11.42
N ASN A 104 17.84 -32.74 -12.35
CA ASN A 104 18.50 -32.60 -13.63
C ASN A 104 19.99 -32.26 -13.48
N MET A 105 20.37 -31.45 -12.49
CA MET A 105 21.76 -31.06 -12.24
C MET A 105 22.58 -32.17 -11.57
N VAL A 106 21.99 -32.96 -10.66
CA VAL A 106 22.72 -34.01 -9.92
C VAL A 106 22.87 -35.29 -10.74
N ILE A 107 21.79 -35.76 -11.36
CA ILE A 107 21.84 -37.00 -12.14
C ILE A 107 22.24 -36.70 -13.57
N GLY A 108 21.87 -35.55 -14.12
CA GLY A 108 22.09 -35.26 -15.54
C GLY A 108 21.20 -36.14 -16.40
N VAL A 109 20.34 -35.55 -17.22
CA VAL A 109 19.57 -36.35 -18.21
C VAL A 109 20.50 -37.09 -19.17
N GLY A 110 21.75 -36.62 -19.33
CA GLY A 110 22.81 -37.29 -20.08
C GLY A 110 23.28 -38.64 -19.52
N GLU A 111 23.34 -38.84 -18.20
CA GLU A 111 23.74 -40.13 -17.60
C GLU A 111 22.67 -41.21 -17.81
N ILE A 112 21.39 -40.84 -17.69
CA ILE A 112 20.27 -41.77 -17.93
C ILE A 112 20.25 -42.20 -19.40
N LEU A 113 20.53 -41.29 -20.33
CA LEU A 113 20.63 -41.58 -21.76
C LEU A 113 21.85 -42.44 -22.11
N CYS A 114 22.96 -42.29 -21.38
CA CYS A 114 24.17 -43.09 -21.56
C CYS A 114 24.09 -44.48 -20.92
N SER A 115 23.29 -44.67 -19.87
CA SER A 115 23.13 -45.98 -19.20
C SER A 115 22.11 -46.91 -19.88
N THR A 116 21.30 -46.41 -20.82
CA THR A 116 20.32 -47.22 -21.58
C THR A 116 20.74 -47.46 -23.04
N GLY A 117 22.04 -47.40 -23.33
CA GLY A 117 22.65 -47.74 -24.62
C GLY A 117 23.35 -49.10 -24.60
#